data_AF-A0A382LBB5-F1
#
_entry.id   AF-A0A382LBB5-F1
#
_cell.length_a   1.000
_cell.length_b   1.000
_cell.length_c   1.000
_cell.angle_alpha   90.00
_cell.angle_beta   90.00
_cell.angle_gamma   90.00
#
_symmetry.space_group_name_H-M   'P 1'
#
loop_
_entity.id
_entity.type
_entity.pdbx_description
1 polymer ?
#
loop_
_entity_poly.entity_id
_entity_poly.type
_entity_poly.pdbx_seq_one_letter_code
_entity_poly.pdbx_strand_id
1 'polypeptide(L)'
;MNEVLSVEQMYAADQAAMAMGISGETLMEEAGRQTAQAILQKYGPKPTAILCGPGNNGGDGFVVARHLKKAGAQVAVALLGNKAKLKGDAAVMARRWRAKIWPLDDRVLSSACLVVDALFGAGLARDISGSAQAVLETAEKRGLPIVSVDTPSGVHGDSGQILGYAPTAALTVTFFRPKSGHLLYPGRGCCGEVRVVDIGIPESVLKTIKPKIFANEPSIWLGAWPPLSTMGHKYSRGHAVVLSGPAGKSGAARLAAGAALRVGAGVVTVASPQGAVAEHAAQLNAVMIDSWRDVKGFRRLLSDLRRNAVCLGPGAGVG
;
A
#
# COMPACT_ATOMS: atom_id res chain seq x y z
N MET A 1 -9.11 -5.17 -9.17
CA MET A 1 -8.69 -3.75 -9.15
C MET A 1 -7.31 -3.72 -8.57
N ASN A 2 -6.29 -3.52 -9.39
CA ASN A 2 -4.89 -3.54 -8.94
C ASN A 2 -4.17 -2.22 -9.21
N GLU A 3 -4.86 -1.27 -9.87
CA GLU A 3 -4.31 0.04 -10.20
C GLU A 3 -3.99 0.81 -8.92
N VAL A 4 -2.82 1.44 -8.90
CA VAL A 4 -2.43 2.39 -7.86
C VAL A 4 -2.36 3.76 -8.52
N LEU A 5 -3.05 4.74 -7.94
CA LEU A 5 -3.05 6.11 -8.46
C LEU A 5 -2.14 7.00 -7.63
N SER A 6 -1.41 7.89 -8.29
CA SER A 6 -0.80 9.01 -7.56
C SER A 6 -1.87 9.95 -7.01
N VAL A 7 -1.47 10.83 -6.08
CA VAL A 7 -2.34 11.89 -5.56
C VAL A 7 -2.89 12.75 -6.70
N GLU A 8 -2.03 13.16 -7.64
CA GLU A 8 -2.44 13.92 -8.83
C GLU A 8 -3.45 13.16 -9.70
N GLN A 9 -3.21 11.86 -9.93
CA GLN A 9 -4.13 11.03 -10.71
C GLN A 9 -5.47 10.83 -10.00
N MET A 10 -5.49 10.79 -8.68
CA MET A 10 -6.73 10.75 -7.91
C MET A 10 -7.53 12.05 -8.08
N TYR A 11 -6.87 13.22 -8.00
CA TYR A 11 -7.53 14.49 -8.30
C TYR A 11 -8.07 14.54 -9.73
N ALA A 12 -7.32 14.02 -10.71
CA ALA A 12 -7.79 13.91 -12.08
C ALA A 12 -9.00 12.99 -12.21
N ALA A 13 -9.08 11.90 -11.43
CA ALA A 13 -10.24 11.02 -11.38
C ALA A 13 -11.49 11.73 -10.84
N ASP A 14 -11.35 12.48 -9.75
CA ASP A 14 -12.44 13.28 -9.18
C ASP A 14 -12.95 14.31 -10.20
N GLN A 15 -12.04 15.04 -10.86
CA GLN A 15 -12.41 16.03 -11.88
C GLN A 15 -13.09 15.38 -13.10
N ALA A 16 -12.63 14.20 -13.52
CA ALA A 16 -13.25 13.47 -14.62
C ALA A 16 -14.67 12.99 -14.24
N ALA A 17 -14.88 12.51 -13.01
CA ALA A 17 -16.20 12.15 -12.51
C ALA A 17 -17.15 13.36 -12.45
N MET A 18 -16.63 14.51 -12.01
CA MET A 18 -17.38 15.77 -12.04
C MET A 18 -17.77 16.23 -13.45
N ALA A 19 -16.86 16.08 -14.42
CA ALA A 19 -17.15 16.37 -15.83
C ALA A 19 -18.24 15.43 -16.41
N MET A 20 -18.44 14.26 -15.80
CA MET A 20 -19.52 13.32 -16.14
C MET A 20 -20.83 13.62 -15.38
N GLY A 21 -20.91 14.73 -14.63
CA GLY A 21 -22.12 15.18 -13.94
C GLY A 21 -22.23 14.75 -12.47
N ILE A 22 -21.22 14.10 -11.90
CA ILE A 22 -21.22 13.68 -10.49
C ILE A 22 -20.68 14.82 -9.64
N SER A 23 -21.52 15.42 -8.80
CA SER A 23 -21.07 16.56 -7.99
C SER A 23 -20.01 16.13 -6.95
N GLY A 24 -19.07 17.02 -6.62
CA GLY A 24 -18.09 16.78 -5.54
C GLY A 24 -18.76 16.53 -4.19
N GLU A 25 -19.90 17.20 -3.94
CA GLU A 25 -20.76 16.94 -2.79
C GLU A 25 -21.24 15.48 -2.72
N THR A 26 -21.64 14.90 -3.86
CA THR A 26 -22.08 13.50 -3.97
C THR A 26 -20.94 12.53 -3.69
N LEU A 27 -19.76 12.78 -4.27
CA LEU A 27 -18.56 11.96 -4.03
C LEU A 27 -18.17 11.98 -2.54
N MET A 28 -18.19 13.15 -1.90
CA MET A 28 -17.88 13.33 -0.48
C MET A 28 -18.92 12.66 0.44
N GLU A 29 -20.22 12.79 0.13
CA GLU A 29 -21.27 12.11 0.90
C GLU A 29 -21.12 10.59 0.80
N GLU A 30 -20.73 10.07 -0.36
CA GLU A 30 -20.50 8.64 -0.55
C GLU A 30 -19.22 8.16 0.15
N ALA A 31 -18.11 8.88 0.02
CA ALA A 31 -16.83 8.57 0.68
C ALA A 31 -16.98 8.47 2.20
N GLY A 32 -17.64 9.46 2.82
CA GLY A 32 -17.90 9.43 4.25
C GLY A 32 -18.94 8.38 4.67
N ARG A 33 -19.96 8.10 3.84
CA ARG A 33 -20.93 7.03 4.10
C ARG A 33 -20.27 5.66 4.11
N GLN A 34 -19.44 5.36 3.11
CA GLN A 34 -18.72 4.09 3.00
C GLN A 34 -17.69 3.92 4.13
N THR A 35 -17.03 5.01 4.53
CA THR A 35 -16.15 5.03 5.70
C THR A 35 -16.92 4.74 7.00
N ALA A 36 -18.06 5.40 7.21
CA ALA A 36 -18.92 5.11 8.36
C ALA A 36 -19.42 3.66 8.36
N GLN A 37 -19.77 3.12 7.19
CA GLN A 37 -20.18 1.72 7.06
C GLN A 37 -19.05 0.75 7.42
N ALA A 38 -17.82 1.01 6.96
CA ALA A 38 -16.66 0.21 7.32
C ALA A 38 -16.39 0.26 8.83
N ILE A 39 -16.54 1.43 9.46
CA ILE A 39 -16.43 1.61 10.92
C ILE A 39 -17.51 0.79 11.64
N LEU A 40 -18.77 0.93 11.25
CA LEU A 40 -19.89 0.23 11.89
C LEU A 40 -19.76 -1.29 11.76
N GLN A 41 -19.30 -1.79 10.61
CA GLN A 41 -19.05 -3.21 10.40
C GLN A 41 -17.95 -3.76 11.33
N LYS A 42 -16.87 -3.00 11.53
CA LYS A 42 -15.72 -3.45 12.30
C LYS A 42 -15.85 -3.24 13.81
N TYR A 43 -16.46 -2.11 14.21
CA TYR A 43 -16.47 -1.67 15.61
C TYR A 43 -17.86 -1.52 16.21
N GLY A 44 -18.93 -1.53 15.39
CA GLY A 44 -20.27 -1.14 15.82
C GLY A 44 -20.39 0.35 16.17
N PRO A 45 -21.55 0.79 16.68
CA PRO A 45 -21.78 2.18 17.07
C PRO A 45 -21.11 2.49 18.42
N LYS A 46 -19.81 2.80 18.42
CA LYS A 46 -19.06 3.20 19.62
C LYS A 46 -19.05 4.71 19.84
N PRO A 47 -18.88 5.19 21.09
CA PRO A 47 -18.49 6.57 21.34
C PRO A 47 -17.25 6.94 20.51
N THR A 48 -17.40 7.90 19.60
CA THR A 48 -16.40 8.20 18.57
C THR A 48 -16.06 9.68 18.54
N ALA A 49 -14.77 10.00 18.59
CA ALA A 49 -14.26 11.33 18.30
C ALA A 49 -13.89 11.42 16.81
N ILE A 50 -14.39 12.44 16.12
CA ILE A 50 -14.07 12.72 14.72
C ILE A 50 -13.20 13.96 14.66
N LEU A 51 -11.99 13.82 14.13
CA LEU A 51 -11.01 14.89 14.01
C LEU A 51 -11.04 15.42 12.57
N CYS A 52 -11.75 16.52 12.32
CA CYS A 52 -11.90 17.09 10.99
C CYS A 52 -10.83 18.14 10.70
N GLY A 53 -10.22 18.07 9.51
CA GLY A 53 -9.38 19.13 8.96
C GLY A 53 -10.15 20.26 8.28
N PRO A 54 -9.45 21.28 7.77
CA PRO A 54 -10.08 22.40 7.06
C PRO A 54 -10.40 22.12 5.58
N GLY A 55 -9.93 20.99 5.03
CA GLY A 55 -10.09 20.62 3.61
C GLY A 55 -11.13 19.53 3.37
N ASN A 56 -11.09 18.93 2.18
CA ASN A 56 -12.06 17.90 1.77
C ASN A 56 -12.07 16.68 2.69
N ASN A 57 -10.91 16.23 3.19
CA ASN A 57 -10.84 15.11 4.15
C ASN A 57 -11.66 15.41 5.42
N GLY A 58 -11.63 16.66 5.90
CA GLY A 58 -12.45 17.08 7.03
C GLY A 58 -13.95 17.09 6.70
N GLY A 59 -14.30 17.39 5.44
CA GLY A 59 -15.64 17.24 4.87
C GLY A 59 -16.14 15.80 4.95
N ASP A 60 -15.32 14.83 4.53
CA ASP A 60 -15.61 13.40 4.67
C ASP A 60 -15.82 13.03 6.15
N GLY A 61 -14.99 13.57 7.05
CA GLY A 61 -15.18 13.44 8.51
C GLY A 61 -16.56 13.90 9.00
N PHE A 62 -17.07 15.04 8.52
CA PHE A 62 -18.42 15.50 8.88
C PHE A 62 -19.52 14.56 8.37
N VAL A 63 -19.33 13.95 7.21
CA VAL A 63 -20.23 12.93 6.67
C VAL A 63 -20.18 11.68 7.55
N VAL A 64 -18.99 11.17 7.87
CA VAL A 64 -18.80 10.04 8.79
C VAL A 64 -19.52 10.31 10.12
N ALA A 65 -19.32 11.49 10.70
CA ALA A 65 -19.96 11.89 11.95
C ALA A 65 -21.50 11.80 11.89
N ARG A 66 -22.11 12.29 10.81
CA ARG A 66 -23.56 12.24 10.58
C ARG A 66 -24.07 10.80 10.52
N HIS A 67 -23.40 9.95 9.75
CA HIS A 67 -23.83 8.56 9.54
C HIS A 67 -23.65 7.70 10.80
N LEU A 68 -22.53 7.86 11.52
CA LEU A 68 -22.33 7.19 12.80
C LEU A 68 -23.36 7.63 13.85
N LYS A 69 -23.65 8.94 13.93
CA LYS A 69 -24.68 9.45 14.83
C LYS A 69 -26.07 8.92 14.48
N LYS A 70 -26.40 8.84 13.18
CA LYS A 70 -27.67 8.25 12.69
C LYS A 70 -27.79 6.77 13.07
N ALA A 71 -26.66 6.05 13.13
CA ALA A 71 -26.59 4.65 13.57
C ALA A 71 -26.57 4.48 15.10
N GLY A 72 -26.76 5.55 15.89
CA GLY A 72 -26.85 5.50 17.35
C GLY A 72 -25.53 5.69 18.10
N ALA A 73 -24.42 5.96 17.42
CA ALA A 73 -23.16 6.25 18.09
C ALA A 73 -23.19 7.62 18.80
N GLN A 74 -22.57 7.71 19.97
CA GLN A 74 -22.26 9.00 20.59
C GLN A 74 -21.07 9.62 19.83
N VAL A 75 -21.28 10.76 19.16
CA VAL A 75 -20.27 11.36 18.29
C VAL A 75 -19.89 12.75 18.78
N ALA A 76 -18.58 12.97 18.99
CA ALA A 76 -17.98 14.27 19.23
C ALA A 76 -17.14 14.67 18.01
N VAL A 77 -17.38 15.85 17.44
CA VAL A 77 -16.63 16.35 16.28
C VAL A 77 -15.75 17.50 16.72
N ALA A 78 -14.45 17.42 16.42
CA ALA A 78 -13.52 18.53 16.53
C ALA A 78 -13.08 19.03 15.15
N LEU A 79 -12.74 20.31 15.05
CA LEU A 79 -12.29 20.93 13.80
C LEU A 79 -10.95 21.63 14.00
N LEU A 80 -9.99 21.34 13.12
CA LEU A 80 -8.78 22.13 12.97
C LEU A 80 -9.09 23.44 12.24
N GLY A 81 -9.08 24.55 12.98
CA GLY A 81 -9.39 25.87 12.45
C GLY A 81 -10.82 26.29 12.76
N ASN A 82 -11.45 27.04 11.85
CA ASN A 82 -12.75 27.67 12.08
C ASN A 82 -13.76 27.26 11.01
N LYS A 83 -14.96 26.83 11.44
CA LYS A 83 -16.09 26.47 10.58
C LYS A 83 -16.41 27.55 9.53
N ALA A 84 -16.32 28.82 9.90
CA ALA A 84 -16.60 29.94 8.99
C ALA A 84 -15.57 30.12 7.86
N LYS A 85 -14.38 29.53 8.00
CA LYS A 85 -13.31 29.58 6.98
C LYS A 85 -13.33 28.38 6.02
N LEU A 86 -14.18 27.38 6.27
CA LEU A 86 -14.34 26.24 5.37
C LEU A 86 -14.90 26.73 4.02
N LYS A 87 -14.48 26.07 2.95
CA LYS A 87 -14.92 26.36 1.57
C LYS A 87 -15.39 25.08 0.88
N GLY A 88 -16.06 25.25 -0.26
CA GLY A 88 -16.50 24.13 -1.11
C GLY A 88 -17.36 23.11 -0.37
N ASP A 89 -17.18 21.85 -0.74
CA ASP A 89 -17.97 20.73 -0.23
C ASP A 89 -17.78 20.51 1.28
N ALA A 90 -16.57 20.73 1.81
CA ALA A 90 -16.31 20.65 3.25
C ALA A 90 -17.16 21.64 4.06
N ALA A 91 -17.38 22.85 3.54
CA ALA A 91 -18.27 23.84 4.17
C ALA A 91 -19.75 23.39 4.13
N VAL A 92 -20.17 22.74 3.05
CA VAL A 92 -21.52 22.17 2.93
C VAL A 92 -21.71 21.08 3.99
N MET A 93 -20.78 20.13 4.08
CA MET A 93 -20.87 19.03 5.06
C MET A 93 -20.80 19.52 6.50
N ALA A 94 -19.95 20.50 6.80
CA ALA A 94 -19.89 21.12 8.11
C ALA A 94 -21.21 21.83 8.50
N ARG A 95 -21.92 22.45 7.54
CA ARG A 95 -23.24 23.07 7.77
C ARG A 95 -24.32 22.02 8.07
N ARG A 96 -24.19 20.83 7.50
CA ARG A 96 -25.10 19.69 7.75
C ARG A 96 -24.93 19.09 9.15
N TRP A 97 -23.78 19.29 9.80
CA TRP A 97 -23.60 18.94 11.21
C TRP A 97 -24.25 19.97 12.14
N ARG A 98 -25.29 19.53 12.85
CA ARG A 98 -26.15 20.38 13.71
C ARG A 98 -25.78 20.38 15.19
N ALA A 99 -24.80 19.56 15.61
CA ALA A 99 -24.35 19.54 16.99
C ALA A 99 -23.10 20.44 17.18
N LYS A 100 -22.65 20.54 18.43
CA LYS A 100 -21.43 21.26 18.78
C LYS A 100 -20.24 20.74 17.97
N ILE A 101 -19.41 21.68 17.51
CA ILE A 101 -18.08 21.41 16.97
C ILE A 101 -17.09 21.92 18.01
N TRP A 102 -16.23 21.03 18.47
CA TRP A 102 -15.20 21.34 19.43
C TRP A 102 -13.97 21.92 18.73
N PRO A 103 -13.17 22.77 19.38
CA PRO A 103 -11.81 23.01 18.94
C PRO A 103 -11.02 21.70 18.94
N LEU A 104 -10.01 21.60 18.07
CA LEU A 104 -9.13 20.44 18.02
C LEU A 104 -8.17 20.43 19.22
N ASP A 105 -8.58 19.75 20.28
CA ASP A 105 -7.78 19.44 21.46
C ASP A 105 -8.31 18.18 22.17
N ASP A 106 -7.58 17.73 23.18
CA ASP A 106 -7.82 16.46 23.88
C ASP A 106 -9.19 16.32 24.55
N ARG A 107 -9.95 17.42 24.73
CA ARG A 107 -11.29 17.37 25.33
C ARG A 107 -12.26 16.58 24.46
N VAL A 108 -12.06 16.57 23.14
CA VAL A 108 -12.88 15.78 22.22
C VAL A 108 -12.73 14.27 22.46
N LEU A 109 -11.61 13.83 23.04
CA LEU A 109 -11.30 12.43 23.31
C LEU A 109 -11.84 11.94 24.66
N SER A 110 -12.46 12.80 25.47
CA SER A 110 -12.84 12.51 26.87
C SER A 110 -13.71 11.26 27.06
N SER A 111 -14.62 10.99 26.13
CA SER A 111 -15.54 9.84 26.15
C SER A 111 -15.35 8.91 24.95
N ALA A 112 -14.29 9.12 24.15
CA ALA A 112 -14.07 8.40 22.92
C ALA A 112 -13.53 6.99 23.19
N CYS A 113 -14.14 6.00 22.54
CA CYS A 113 -13.63 4.62 22.45
C CYS A 113 -13.06 4.31 21.04
N LEU A 114 -13.20 5.26 20.11
CA LEU A 114 -12.74 5.21 18.73
C LEU A 114 -12.40 6.64 18.27
N VAL A 115 -11.35 6.78 17.48
CA VAL A 115 -10.99 8.06 16.85
C VAL A 115 -11.06 7.90 15.34
N VAL A 116 -11.70 8.85 14.66
CA VAL A 116 -11.63 8.98 13.20
C VAL A 116 -10.72 10.14 12.87
N ASP A 117 -9.60 9.82 12.24
CA ASP A 117 -8.64 10.78 11.72
C ASP A 117 -9.07 11.22 10.32
N ALA A 118 -9.66 12.41 10.24
CA ALA A 118 -10.06 13.08 9.01
C ALA A 118 -9.39 14.45 8.89
N LEU A 119 -8.16 14.59 9.44
CA LEU A 119 -7.44 15.86 9.48
C LEU A 119 -6.81 16.20 8.13
N PHE A 120 -6.04 15.27 7.56
CA PHE A 120 -5.36 15.46 6.29
C PHE A 120 -5.37 14.17 5.48
N GLY A 121 -5.74 14.26 4.20
CA GLY A 121 -5.69 13.12 3.29
C GLY A 121 -4.35 13.02 2.55
N ALA A 122 -4.33 12.25 1.47
CA ALA A 122 -3.11 11.92 0.72
C ALA A 122 -2.36 13.14 0.14
N GLY A 123 -3.04 14.27 -0.08
CA GLY A 123 -2.48 15.51 -0.64
C GLY A 123 -1.74 16.41 0.36
N LEU A 124 -1.46 15.93 1.57
CA LEU A 124 -0.65 16.66 2.53
C LEU A 124 0.78 16.87 1.99
N ALA A 125 1.23 18.13 1.99
CA ALA A 125 2.56 18.52 1.54
C ALA A 125 3.40 19.22 2.62
N ARG A 126 2.91 19.25 3.86
CA ARG A 126 3.56 19.93 5.00
C ARG A 126 3.55 19.02 6.21
N ASP A 127 4.53 19.21 7.08
CA ASP A 127 4.61 18.49 8.34
C ASP A 127 3.39 18.76 9.22
N ILE A 128 2.85 17.69 9.81
CA ILE A 128 1.87 17.81 10.88
C ILE A 128 2.59 18.33 12.12
N SER A 129 1.95 19.29 12.78
CA SER A 129 2.45 19.90 14.02
C SER A 129 1.29 20.46 14.85
N GLY A 130 1.60 20.94 16.05
CA GLY A 130 0.66 21.62 16.92
C GLY A 130 -0.50 20.72 17.37
N SER A 131 -1.73 21.26 17.34
CA SER A 131 -2.90 20.55 17.88
C SER A 131 -3.25 19.28 17.12
N ALA A 132 -2.97 19.21 15.82
CA ALA A 132 -3.21 18.02 15.00
C ALA A 132 -2.32 16.85 15.43
N GLN A 133 -1.03 17.10 15.62
CA GLN A 133 -0.11 16.11 16.16
C GLN A 133 -0.49 15.73 17.59
N ALA A 134 -0.70 16.73 18.46
CA ALA A 134 -0.92 16.50 19.89
C ALA A 134 -2.14 15.61 20.16
N VAL A 135 -3.27 15.85 19.49
CA VAL A 135 -4.50 15.07 19.71
C VAL A 135 -4.36 13.61 19.23
N LEU A 136 -3.64 13.39 18.12
CA LEU A 136 -3.40 12.05 17.59
C LEU A 136 -2.43 11.28 18.48
N GLU A 137 -1.35 11.92 18.97
CA GLU A 137 -0.46 11.32 19.96
C GLU A 137 -1.20 10.97 21.25
N THR A 138 -2.09 11.84 21.72
CA THR A 138 -2.92 11.55 22.90
C THR A 138 -3.84 10.36 22.65
N ALA A 139 -4.42 10.23 21.46
CA ALA A 139 -5.24 9.06 21.09
C ALA A 139 -4.42 7.76 21.11
N GLU A 140 -3.21 7.76 20.53
CA GLU A 140 -2.30 6.60 20.55
C GLU A 140 -1.85 6.25 21.98
N LYS A 141 -1.45 7.24 22.78
CA LYS A 141 -1.04 7.05 24.19
C LYS A 141 -2.16 6.43 25.03
N ARG A 142 -3.42 6.71 24.71
CA ARG A 142 -4.61 6.12 25.36
C ARG A 142 -4.98 4.74 24.80
N GLY A 143 -4.28 4.26 23.77
CA GLY A 143 -4.60 3.00 23.11
C GLY A 143 -5.95 3.00 22.38
N LEU A 144 -6.44 4.18 21.98
CA LEU A 144 -7.69 4.28 21.24
C LEU A 144 -7.47 3.78 19.80
N PRO A 145 -8.33 2.92 19.25
CA PRO A 145 -8.26 2.58 17.84
C PRO A 145 -8.48 3.83 16.99
N ILE A 146 -7.57 4.06 16.03
CA ILE A 146 -7.64 5.17 15.08
C ILE A 146 -8.08 4.61 13.72
N VAL A 147 -9.08 5.25 13.11
CA VAL A 147 -9.53 4.98 11.74
C VAL A 147 -9.22 6.19 10.89
N SER A 148 -8.34 6.04 9.91
CA SER A 148 -7.95 7.14 9.03
C SER A 148 -8.81 7.19 7.77
N VAL A 149 -9.23 8.41 7.44
CA VAL A 149 -9.98 8.74 6.24
C VAL A 149 -8.99 9.12 5.14
N ASP A 150 -9.13 8.46 4.00
CA ASP A 150 -8.22 8.46 2.85
C ASP A 150 -6.83 7.88 3.12
N THR A 151 -6.06 8.51 4.00
CA THR A 151 -4.68 8.18 4.34
C THR A 151 -4.45 8.63 5.79
N PRO A 152 -3.64 7.92 6.61
CA PRO A 152 -3.27 8.43 7.94
C PRO A 152 -2.67 9.82 7.82
N SER A 153 -3.23 10.76 8.58
CA SER A 153 -2.73 12.13 8.60
C SER A 153 -1.24 12.12 8.91
N GLY A 154 -0.45 12.68 8.00
CA GLY A 154 1.01 12.76 8.13
C GLY A 154 1.75 11.80 7.21
N VAL A 155 1.06 10.88 6.55
CA VAL A 155 1.65 10.06 5.49
C VAL A 155 1.48 10.77 4.15
N HIS A 156 2.59 10.96 3.42
CA HIS A 156 2.55 11.49 2.07
C HIS A 156 1.99 10.44 1.09
N GLY A 157 0.95 10.80 0.33
CA GLY A 157 0.20 9.88 -0.52
C GLY A 157 1.01 9.13 -1.57
N ASP A 158 2.00 9.78 -2.20
CA ASP A 158 2.82 9.12 -3.25
C ASP A 158 4.07 8.41 -2.72
N SER A 159 4.84 9.04 -1.83
CA SER A 159 6.13 8.50 -1.37
C SER A 159 6.01 7.57 -0.17
N GLY A 160 4.92 7.64 0.59
CA GLY A 160 4.78 6.95 1.88
C GLY A 160 5.66 7.54 2.99
N GLN A 161 6.32 8.68 2.77
CA GLN A 161 7.13 9.33 3.81
C GLN A 161 6.25 9.93 4.90
N ILE A 162 6.77 9.98 6.13
CA ILE A 162 6.10 10.64 7.25
C ILE A 162 6.50 12.12 7.26
N LEU A 163 5.49 12.99 7.26
CA LEU A 163 5.60 14.45 7.30
C LEU A 163 5.33 14.92 8.74
N GLY A 164 6.40 15.03 9.53
CA GLY A 164 6.35 15.39 10.95
C GLY A 164 5.97 14.22 11.86
N TYR A 165 4.71 13.81 11.82
CA TYR A 165 4.16 12.72 12.64
C TYR A 165 2.99 12.05 11.92
N ALA A 166 2.85 10.74 12.05
CA ALA A 166 1.68 9.99 11.59
C ALA A 166 1.25 8.94 12.64
N PRO A 167 -0.04 8.84 12.95
CA PRO A 167 -0.55 7.82 13.86
C PRO A 167 -0.53 6.45 13.19
N THR A 168 -0.49 5.39 13.99
CA THR A 168 -0.74 4.02 13.54
C THR A 168 -2.24 3.77 13.53
N ALA A 169 -2.85 3.82 12.34
CA ALA A 169 -4.25 3.49 12.16
C ALA A 169 -4.49 1.99 12.34
N ALA A 170 -5.62 1.64 12.96
CA ALA A 170 -6.15 0.28 13.00
C ALA A 170 -6.91 -0.08 11.70
N LEU A 171 -7.38 0.94 10.98
CA LEU A 171 -8.06 0.85 9.69
C LEU A 171 -7.82 2.16 8.92
N THR A 172 -7.47 2.07 7.65
CA THR A 172 -7.48 3.19 6.70
C THR A 172 -8.54 2.91 5.64
N VAL A 173 -9.50 3.81 5.47
CA VAL A 173 -10.49 3.72 4.38
C VAL A 173 -10.11 4.72 3.30
N THR A 174 -9.74 4.23 2.12
CA THR A 174 -9.38 5.06 0.97
C THR A 174 -10.35 4.87 -0.18
N PHE A 175 -10.38 5.81 -1.11
CA PHE A 175 -11.43 5.93 -2.10
C PHE A 175 -10.94 5.59 -3.49
N PHE A 176 -11.78 4.89 -4.26
CA PHE A 176 -11.61 4.53 -5.67
C PHE A 176 -10.42 3.61 -5.97
N ARG A 177 -9.19 4.04 -5.69
CA ARG A 177 -7.94 3.26 -5.83
C ARG A 177 -6.96 3.61 -4.71
N PRO A 178 -6.11 2.66 -4.28
CA PRO A 178 -5.05 2.97 -3.33
C PRO A 178 -4.04 3.94 -3.93
N LYS A 179 -3.36 4.69 -3.06
CA LYS A 179 -2.17 5.47 -3.39
C LYS A 179 -0.92 4.68 -3.02
N SER A 180 0.22 5.06 -3.60
CA SER A 180 1.50 4.39 -3.37
C SER A 180 1.93 4.38 -1.90
N GLY A 181 1.62 5.44 -1.14
CA GLY A 181 1.91 5.55 0.30
C GLY A 181 1.18 4.52 1.17
N HIS A 182 0.11 3.89 0.66
CA HIS A 182 -0.54 2.75 1.33
C HIS A 182 0.24 1.45 1.18
N LEU A 183 1.23 1.39 0.27
CA LEU A 183 1.99 0.19 -0.08
C LEU A 183 3.49 0.34 0.24
N LEU A 184 4.01 1.56 0.27
CA LEU A 184 5.41 1.87 0.54
C LEU A 184 5.66 2.18 2.02
N TYR A 185 6.75 1.66 2.57
CA TYR A 185 7.22 2.02 3.91
C TYR A 185 7.94 3.38 3.90
N PRO A 186 7.82 4.18 4.99
CA PRO A 186 7.19 3.85 6.26
C PRO A 186 5.64 3.90 6.28
N GLY A 187 4.99 4.61 5.36
CA GLY A 187 3.55 4.88 5.35
C GLY A 187 2.66 3.65 5.44
N ARG A 188 2.99 2.55 4.73
CA ARG A 188 2.29 1.25 4.83
C ARG A 188 2.16 0.78 6.28
N GLY A 189 3.20 1.00 7.10
CA GLY A 189 3.24 0.64 8.51
C GLY A 189 2.23 1.41 9.37
N CYS A 190 1.89 2.64 8.98
CA CYS A 190 0.90 3.47 9.67
C CYS A 190 -0.55 3.19 9.25
N CYS A 191 -0.77 2.46 8.13
CA CYS A 191 -2.11 2.34 7.55
C CYS A 191 -2.99 1.26 8.18
N GLY A 192 -2.43 0.31 8.94
CA GLY A 192 -3.17 -0.84 9.46
C GLY A 192 -3.82 -1.69 8.36
N GLU A 193 -5.07 -2.10 8.56
CA GLU A 193 -5.91 -2.65 7.49
C GLU A 193 -6.26 -1.54 6.49
N VAL A 194 -6.05 -1.75 5.19
CA VAL A 194 -6.43 -0.79 4.14
C VAL A 194 -7.68 -1.29 3.43
N ARG A 195 -8.73 -0.48 3.41
CA ARG A 195 -9.98 -0.77 2.71
C ARG A 195 -10.22 0.26 1.61
N VAL A 196 -10.16 -0.19 0.36
CA VAL A 196 -10.51 0.63 -0.79
C VAL A 196 -12.03 0.52 -0.99
N VAL A 197 -12.73 1.65 -0.98
CA VAL A 197 -14.18 1.69 -1.19
C VAL A 197 -14.52 2.41 -2.49
N ASP A 198 -15.59 1.94 -3.14
CA ASP A 198 -16.17 2.61 -4.28
C ASP A 198 -16.97 3.82 -3.80
N ILE A 199 -16.72 4.97 -4.41
CA ILE A 199 -17.38 6.25 -4.11
C ILE A 199 -18.20 6.79 -5.28
N GLY A 200 -18.44 5.96 -6.31
CA GLY A 200 -19.21 6.32 -7.49
C GLY A 200 -18.38 6.91 -8.63
N ILE A 201 -17.04 6.91 -8.53
CA ILE A 201 -16.17 7.30 -9.65
C ILE A 201 -16.20 6.17 -10.70
N PRO A 202 -16.68 6.44 -11.93
CA PRO A 202 -16.80 5.41 -12.96
C PRO A 202 -15.42 4.87 -13.39
N GLU A 203 -15.26 3.55 -13.53
CA GLU A 203 -13.99 2.97 -13.97
C GLU A 203 -13.53 3.47 -15.35
N SER A 204 -14.44 4.00 -16.17
CA SER A 204 -14.11 4.61 -17.46
C SER A 204 -13.11 5.77 -17.34
N VAL A 205 -13.00 6.45 -16.19
CA VAL A 205 -11.98 7.51 -15.98
C VAL A 205 -10.57 6.97 -16.09
N LEU A 206 -10.35 5.68 -15.77
CA LEU A 206 -9.03 5.04 -15.86
C LEU A 206 -8.52 4.93 -17.30
N LYS A 207 -9.41 4.91 -18.30
CA LYS A 207 -9.02 4.92 -19.72
C LYS A 207 -8.32 6.22 -20.10
N THR A 208 -8.67 7.32 -19.45
CA THR A 208 -8.06 8.64 -19.65
C THR A 208 -6.80 8.78 -18.79
N ILE A 209 -6.87 8.39 -17.51
CA ILE A 209 -5.75 8.51 -16.56
C ILE A 209 -4.56 7.62 -16.97
N LYS A 210 -4.84 6.42 -17.52
CA LYS A 210 -3.85 5.41 -17.92
C LYS A 210 -2.81 5.14 -16.81
N PRO A 211 -3.23 4.53 -15.68
CA PRO A 211 -2.33 4.24 -14.57
C PRO A 211 -1.14 3.40 -15.03
N LYS A 212 0.04 3.71 -14.48
CA LYS A 212 1.30 2.99 -14.77
C LYS A 212 1.81 2.17 -13.59
N ILE A 213 1.18 2.34 -12.43
CA ILE A 213 1.58 1.69 -11.18
C ILE A 213 0.47 0.72 -10.79
N PHE A 214 0.87 -0.49 -10.40
CA PHE A 214 -0.05 -1.54 -10.00
C PHE A 214 0.48 -2.25 -8.76
N ALA A 215 -0.42 -2.61 -7.85
CA ALA A 215 -0.10 -3.50 -6.74
C ALA A 215 0.21 -4.90 -7.30
N ASN A 216 1.35 -5.48 -6.91
CA ASN A 216 1.78 -6.78 -7.43
C ASN A 216 0.93 -7.93 -6.85
N GLU A 217 -0.23 -8.14 -7.47
CA GLU A 217 -1.19 -9.19 -7.13
C GLU A 217 -1.16 -10.31 -8.17
N PRO A 218 -1.45 -11.58 -7.79
CA PRO A 218 -1.48 -12.70 -8.72
C PRO A 218 -2.31 -12.46 -9.97
N SER A 219 -3.41 -11.72 -9.86
CA SER A 219 -4.28 -11.40 -11.00
C SER A 219 -3.58 -10.62 -12.13
N ILE A 220 -2.43 -9.97 -11.88
CA ILE A 220 -1.64 -9.28 -12.92
C ILE A 220 -0.81 -10.24 -13.76
N TRP A 221 -0.23 -11.26 -13.14
CA TRP A 221 0.79 -12.10 -13.80
C TRP A 221 0.37 -13.55 -13.96
N LEU A 222 -0.67 -14.03 -13.26
CA LEU A 222 -1.09 -15.44 -13.30
C LEU A 222 -1.57 -15.84 -14.70
N GLY A 223 -2.24 -14.94 -15.43
CA GLY A 223 -2.65 -15.19 -16.82
C GLY A 223 -1.48 -15.27 -17.80
N ALA A 224 -0.33 -14.67 -17.46
CA ALA A 224 0.91 -14.76 -18.23
C ALA A 224 1.88 -15.81 -17.66
N TRP A 225 1.50 -16.51 -16.59
CA TRP A 225 2.36 -17.52 -15.97
C TRP A 225 2.52 -18.71 -16.91
N PRO A 226 3.75 -19.18 -17.20
CA PRO A 226 3.95 -20.27 -18.16
C PRO A 226 3.22 -21.56 -17.72
N PRO A 227 2.26 -22.08 -18.51
CA PRO A 227 1.56 -23.31 -18.15
C PRO A 227 2.48 -24.52 -18.32
N LEU A 228 2.24 -25.56 -17.51
CA LEU A 228 2.90 -26.85 -17.70
C LEU A 228 2.17 -27.63 -18.79
N SER A 229 2.91 -28.06 -19.81
CA SER A 229 2.41 -28.97 -20.85
C SER A 229 2.61 -30.42 -20.45
N THR A 230 1.60 -31.26 -20.64
CA THR A 230 1.68 -32.72 -20.45
C THR A 230 2.65 -33.38 -21.43
N MET A 231 2.89 -32.75 -22.58
CA MET A 231 3.88 -33.17 -23.58
C MET A 231 5.24 -32.48 -23.37
N GLY A 232 5.37 -31.64 -22.34
CA GLY A 232 6.60 -30.90 -22.06
C GLY A 232 7.71 -31.80 -21.50
N HIS A 233 8.96 -31.45 -21.79
CA HIS A 233 10.15 -32.11 -21.23
C HIS A 233 11.03 -31.10 -20.50
N LYS A 234 12.05 -31.56 -19.77
CA LYS A 234 12.93 -30.66 -18.99
C LYS A 234 13.49 -29.48 -19.79
N TYR A 235 13.88 -29.68 -21.05
CA TYR A 235 14.39 -28.58 -21.88
C TYR A 235 13.32 -27.59 -22.38
N SER A 236 12.03 -27.97 -22.42
CA SER A 236 10.96 -27.05 -22.80
C SER A 236 10.64 -26.04 -21.69
N ARG A 237 11.19 -26.25 -20.49
CA ARG A 237 11.05 -25.40 -19.30
C ARG A 237 12.32 -24.58 -19.03
N GLY A 238 13.19 -24.47 -20.04
CA GLY A 238 14.43 -23.70 -19.98
C GLY A 238 15.51 -24.30 -19.08
N HIS A 239 16.67 -23.64 -19.11
CA HIS A 239 17.85 -24.02 -18.35
C HIS A 239 18.43 -22.79 -17.66
N ALA A 240 18.24 -22.71 -16.34
CA ALA A 240 18.78 -21.64 -15.53
C ALA A 240 20.22 -21.95 -15.08
N VAL A 241 21.09 -20.94 -15.12
CA VAL A 241 22.45 -21.02 -14.59
C VAL A 241 22.59 -20.03 -13.44
N VAL A 242 23.15 -20.49 -12.33
CA VAL A 242 23.45 -19.64 -11.17
C VAL A 242 24.96 -19.62 -10.97
N LEU A 243 25.58 -18.44 -11.05
CA LEU A 243 26.99 -18.29 -10.72
C LEU A 243 27.16 -18.37 -9.20
N SER A 244 28.04 -19.24 -8.74
CA SER A 244 28.39 -19.33 -7.33
C SER A 244 29.54 -18.40 -6.96
N GLY A 245 29.46 -17.87 -5.75
CA GLY A 245 30.63 -17.41 -4.99
C GLY A 245 31.63 -18.53 -4.66
N PRO A 246 32.78 -18.18 -4.08
CA PRO A 246 33.82 -19.13 -3.68
C PRO A 246 33.38 -20.04 -2.52
N ALA A 247 34.25 -20.98 -2.14
CA ALA A 247 34.08 -21.83 -0.96
C ALA A 247 33.80 -20.99 0.28
N GLY A 248 32.93 -21.47 1.17
CA GLY A 248 32.45 -20.75 2.35
C GLY A 248 31.43 -19.62 2.05
N LYS A 249 31.24 -19.23 0.78
CA LYS A 249 30.25 -18.22 0.35
C LYS A 249 29.27 -18.76 -0.71
N SER A 250 29.18 -20.09 -0.82
CA SER A 250 28.38 -20.83 -1.81
C SER A 250 26.87 -20.88 -1.50
N GLY A 251 26.47 -20.54 -0.26
CA GLY A 251 25.08 -20.67 0.23
C GLY A 251 24.03 -19.94 -0.61
N ALA A 252 24.30 -18.69 -0.98
CA ALA A 252 23.34 -17.87 -1.73
C ALA A 252 23.02 -18.46 -3.12
N ALA A 253 24.03 -19.03 -3.80
CA ALA A 253 23.84 -19.67 -5.10
C ALA A 253 23.01 -20.96 -5.00
N ARG A 254 23.16 -21.73 -3.92
CA ARG A 254 22.35 -22.93 -3.67
C ARG A 254 20.88 -22.59 -3.47
N LEU A 255 20.60 -21.53 -2.69
CA LEU A 255 19.24 -21.04 -2.49
C LEU A 255 18.61 -20.56 -3.80
N ALA A 256 19.35 -19.78 -4.60
CA ALA A 256 18.88 -19.32 -5.91
C ALA A 256 18.61 -20.47 -6.88
N ALA A 257 19.49 -21.47 -6.94
CA ALA A 257 19.30 -22.66 -7.78
C ALA A 257 18.09 -23.50 -7.35
N GLY A 258 17.91 -23.70 -6.04
CA GLY A 258 16.73 -24.36 -5.49
C GLY A 258 15.44 -23.59 -5.79
N ALA A 259 15.46 -22.25 -5.69
CA ALA A 259 14.32 -21.43 -6.06
C ALA A 259 13.96 -21.56 -7.54
N ALA A 260 14.95 -21.57 -8.44
CA ALA A 260 14.74 -21.78 -9.88
C ALA A 260 14.04 -23.11 -10.19
N LEU A 261 14.44 -24.21 -9.53
CA LEU A 261 13.74 -25.49 -9.64
C LEU A 261 12.29 -25.40 -9.13
N ARG A 262 12.08 -24.79 -7.96
CA ARG A 262 10.75 -24.68 -7.32
C ARG A 262 9.75 -23.89 -8.17
N VAL A 263 10.18 -22.81 -8.82
CA VAL A 263 9.31 -22.02 -9.71
C VAL A 263 9.11 -22.67 -11.08
N GLY A 264 9.86 -23.73 -11.38
CA GLY A 264 9.58 -24.63 -12.48
C GLY A 264 10.57 -24.62 -13.65
N ALA A 265 11.80 -24.14 -13.45
CA ALA A 265 12.88 -24.36 -14.43
C ALA A 265 13.10 -25.86 -14.62
N GLY A 266 13.23 -26.31 -15.87
CA GLY A 266 13.37 -27.75 -16.13
C GLY A 266 14.78 -28.28 -15.94
N VAL A 267 15.79 -27.44 -16.11
CA VAL A 267 17.19 -27.75 -15.77
C VAL A 267 17.79 -26.56 -15.03
N VAL A 268 18.58 -26.85 -13.99
CA VAL A 268 19.34 -25.82 -13.27
C VAL A 268 20.78 -26.27 -13.12
N THR A 269 21.72 -25.37 -13.42
CA THR A 269 23.15 -25.58 -13.19
C THR A 269 23.71 -24.50 -12.29
N VAL A 270 24.47 -24.89 -11.27
CA VAL A 270 25.36 -23.98 -10.56
C VAL A 270 26.71 -23.97 -11.27
N ALA A 271 27.08 -22.79 -11.78
CA ALA A 271 28.42 -22.52 -12.29
C ALA A 271 29.35 -22.26 -11.10
N SER A 272 30.04 -23.31 -10.65
CA SER A 272 30.83 -23.29 -9.41
C SER A 272 32.30 -22.97 -9.67
N PRO A 273 32.91 -22.04 -8.93
CA PRO A 273 34.37 -22.01 -8.81
C PRO A 273 34.87 -23.38 -8.34
N GLN A 274 36.03 -23.80 -8.82
CA GLN A 274 36.59 -25.14 -8.52
C GLN A 274 36.64 -25.45 -7.01
N GLY A 275 36.97 -24.47 -6.17
CA GLY A 275 37.06 -24.65 -4.71
C GLY A 275 35.71 -24.88 -4.02
N ALA A 276 34.59 -24.47 -4.61
CA ALA A 276 33.25 -24.59 -4.02
C ALA A 276 32.49 -25.85 -4.47
N VAL A 277 33.04 -26.63 -5.41
CA VAL A 277 32.34 -27.77 -6.03
C VAL A 277 31.90 -28.80 -4.99
N ALA A 278 32.76 -29.13 -4.02
CA ALA A 278 32.44 -30.12 -2.99
C ALA A 278 31.30 -29.66 -2.07
N GLU A 279 31.26 -28.38 -1.71
CA GLU A 279 30.18 -27.81 -0.88
C GLU A 279 28.83 -27.86 -1.59
N HIS A 280 28.82 -27.60 -2.90
CA HIS A 280 27.63 -27.73 -3.73
C HIS A 280 27.21 -29.18 -3.86
N ALA A 281 28.13 -30.07 -4.20
CA ALA A 281 27.84 -31.49 -4.42
C ALA A 281 27.30 -32.17 -3.15
N ALA A 282 27.73 -31.73 -1.97
CA ALA A 282 27.26 -32.25 -0.69
C ALA A 282 25.80 -31.89 -0.37
N GLN A 283 25.20 -30.88 -1.02
CA GLN A 283 23.85 -30.39 -0.67
C GLN A 283 22.89 -30.26 -1.86
N LEU A 284 23.40 -30.34 -3.10
CA LEU A 284 22.60 -30.20 -4.31
C LEU A 284 22.44 -31.56 -5.00
N ASN A 285 21.25 -32.14 -4.86
CA ASN A 285 20.94 -33.45 -5.45
C ASN A 285 20.43 -33.33 -6.90
N ALA A 286 19.49 -32.42 -7.15
CA ALA A 286 18.82 -32.26 -8.45
C ALA A 286 19.44 -31.18 -9.34
N VAL A 287 20.28 -30.31 -8.77
CA VAL A 287 20.94 -29.21 -9.49
C VAL A 287 22.27 -29.71 -10.04
N MET A 288 22.51 -29.49 -11.32
CA MET A 288 23.79 -29.82 -11.95
C MET A 288 24.88 -28.87 -11.46
N ILE A 289 26.12 -29.35 -11.39
CA ILE A 289 27.28 -28.52 -11.04
C ILE A 289 28.23 -28.53 -12.22
N ASP A 290 28.58 -27.35 -12.72
CA ASP A 290 29.57 -27.17 -13.77
C ASP A 290 30.68 -26.25 -13.24
N SER A 291 31.92 -26.74 -13.23
CA SER A 291 33.02 -26.05 -12.59
C SER A 291 33.78 -25.14 -13.57
N TRP A 292 34.27 -24.02 -13.07
CA TRP A 292 35.15 -23.13 -13.80
C TRP A 292 36.34 -22.69 -12.94
N ARG A 293 37.43 -22.32 -13.61
CA ARG A 293 38.71 -21.92 -12.97
C ARG A 293 39.09 -20.48 -13.30
N ASP A 294 38.71 -20.02 -14.48
CA ASP A 294 39.01 -18.68 -15.00
C ASP A 294 37.85 -18.14 -15.86
N VAL A 295 37.99 -16.89 -16.30
CA VAL A 295 37.00 -16.20 -17.13
C VAL A 295 36.78 -16.94 -18.46
N LYS A 296 37.82 -17.56 -19.04
CA LYS A 296 37.69 -18.33 -20.29
C LYS A 296 36.81 -19.57 -20.07
N GLY A 297 37.03 -20.31 -19.00
CA GLY A 297 36.22 -21.45 -18.60
C GLY A 297 34.77 -21.05 -18.35
N PHE A 298 34.54 -19.93 -17.66
CA PHE A 298 33.18 -19.42 -17.44
C PHE A 298 32.50 -18.98 -18.74
N ARG A 299 33.22 -18.32 -19.66
CA ARG A 299 32.67 -17.97 -20.99
C ARG A 299 32.29 -19.21 -21.81
N ARG A 300 33.10 -20.26 -21.77
CA ARG A 300 32.79 -21.53 -22.43
C ARG A 300 31.53 -22.17 -21.83
N LEU A 301 31.35 -22.08 -20.50
CA LEU A 301 30.11 -22.51 -19.86
C LEU A 301 28.92 -21.73 -20.45
N LEU A 302 29.00 -20.41 -20.55
CA LEU A 302 27.89 -19.61 -21.09
C LEU A 302 27.66 -19.74 -22.60
N SER A 303 28.60 -20.32 -23.36
CA SER A 303 28.42 -20.49 -24.82
C SER A 303 27.39 -21.54 -25.24
N ASP A 304 26.92 -22.38 -24.31
CA ASP A 304 25.83 -23.33 -24.59
C ASP A 304 24.48 -22.59 -24.62
N LEU A 305 23.94 -22.40 -25.82
CA LEU A 305 22.69 -21.68 -26.07
C LEU A 305 21.46 -22.29 -25.40
N ARG A 306 21.55 -23.54 -24.90
CA ARG A 306 20.46 -24.14 -24.10
C ARG A 306 20.30 -23.43 -22.76
N ARG A 307 21.37 -22.83 -22.22
CA ARG A 307 21.39 -22.02 -21.00
C ARG A 307 20.79 -20.64 -21.30
N ASN A 308 19.52 -20.47 -20.99
CA ASN A 308 18.72 -19.34 -21.47
C ASN A 308 18.34 -18.32 -20.37
N ALA A 309 18.76 -18.56 -19.12
CA ALA A 309 18.67 -17.59 -18.05
C ALA A 309 19.90 -17.70 -17.13
N VAL A 310 20.50 -16.56 -16.77
CA VAL A 310 21.70 -16.53 -15.92
C VAL A 310 21.47 -15.61 -14.74
N CYS A 311 21.66 -16.13 -13.52
CA CYS A 311 21.66 -15.37 -12.27
C CYS A 311 23.10 -15.15 -11.82
N LEU A 312 23.51 -13.88 -11.75
CA LEU A 312 24.82 -13.43 -11.29
C LEU A 312 24.66 -12.60 -10.01
N GLY A 313 25.63 -12.68 -9.11
CA GLY A 313 25.64 -11.87 -7.87
C GLY A 313 25.59 -12.66 -6.55
N PRO A 314 24.78 -13.72 -6.39
CA PRO A 314 24.67 -14.45 -5.12
C PRO A 314 26.03 -14.94 -4.58
N GLY A 315 26.56 -14.28 -3.55
CA GLY A 315 27.86 -14.62 -2.95
C GLY A 315 29.08 -14.23 -3.80
N ALA A 316 28.92 -13.38 -4.83
CA ALA A 316 29.99 -13.00 -5.75
C ALA A 316 31.09 -12.12 -5.13
N GLY A 317 30.89 -11.63 -3.90
CA GLY A 317 31.92 -10.91 -3.13
C GLY A 317 32.16 -9.46 -3.55
N VAL A 318 31.25 -8.88 -4.32
CA VAL A 318 31.24 -7.45 -4.66
C VAL A 318 29.99 -6.85 -4.01
N GLY A 319 30.16 -6.15 -2.90
CA GLY A 319 29.07 -5.58 -2.11
C GLY A 319 29.58 -4.97 -0.81
#